data_AF-A0A2T3W4W9-F1
#
_entry.id   AF-A0A2T3W4W9-F1
#
_cell.length_a   1.000
_cell.length_b   1.000
_cell.length_c   1.000
_cell.angle_alpha   90.00
_cell.angle_beta   90.00
_cell.angle_gamma   90.00
#
_symmetry.space_group_name_H-M   'P 1'
#
loop_
_entity.id
_entity.type
_entity.pdbx_description
1 polymer ?
#
loop_
_entity_poly.entity_id
_entity_poly.type
_entity_poly.pdbx_seq_one_letter_code
_entity_poly.pdbx_strand_id
1 'polypeptide(L)'
;MAFHDPDRFITRNHTSSYPLLESLFEGRSSEASTHGPKGRIFDLPAGLQVTALDAHHLQVGEHVLRTDVFALPSAPLIAVVAASPLFRQYEGLDALLQALHDPDTGVDAFRRQLSAVVAGGLRSEQPAQLVNPSSGFLASWRPDQTRFIRTDEGHWFTALGCELNPSADLLSAPVRTTFGVDLGSSPVVCAAGGDRRVLGFGGQHFPLLDDLRRRRDYEEAERWVLRMLTYAVGRAEAEAAIRYLAEHGRTVYAEALTLEGMWGGFVANGRLQATFDFHFAWLPQGLYRAGVPFKRVSARGTSRLCHLHIHTIGKRLGRQFFCPECDGQQHADTNAAFNILDRGLARFGVLPMRRVRSLRRAGQEAKRRSGTYQSE
;
A
#
# COMPACT_ATOMS: atom_id res chain seq x y z
N MET A 1 10.95 2.84 -14.54
CA MET A 1 9.60 3.14 -15.04
C MET A 1 9.67 4.26 -16.05
N ALA A 2 9.50 3.88 -17.31
CA ALA A 2 9.07 4.84 -18.31
C ALA A 2 7.70 5.39 -17.88
N PHE A 3 7.37 6.62 -18.25
CA PHE A 3 6.10 7.26 -17.89
C PHE A 3 4.86 6.48 -18.38
N HIS A 4 5.09 5.56 -19.33
CA HIS A 4 4.09 4.75 -20.02
C HIS A 4 3.87 3.37 -19.40
N ASP A 5 4.69 2.93 -18.43
CA ASP A 5 4.43 1.68 -17.74
C ASP A 5 3.26 1.86 -16.76
N PRO A 6 2.25 0.97 -16.75
CA PRO A 6 1.22 0.99 -15.72
C PRO A 6 1.84 0.73 -14.35
N ASP A 7 1.27 1.38 -13.34
CA ASP A 7 1.56 1.09 -11.94
C ASP A 7 1.13 -0.35 -11.61
N ARG A 8 1.93 -1.05 -10.81
CA ARG A 8 1.76 -2.46 -10.44
C ARG A 8 1.48 -2.56 -8.95
N PHE A 9 0.27 -2.96 -8.60
CA PHE A 9 -0.12 -3.21 -7.21
C PHE A 9 -0.19 -4.72 -6.97
N ILE A 10 0.44 -5.16 -5.89
CA ILE A 10 0.76 -6.57 -5.69
C ILE A 10 -0.12 -7.13 -4.59
N THR A 11 -0.80 -8.22 -4.90
CA THR A 11 -1.61 -8.99 -3.96
C THR A 11 -1.07 -10.41 -3.86
N ARG A 12 -1.26 -11.04 -2.70
CA ARG A 12 -0.82 -12.42 -2.48
C ARG A 12 -1.86 -13.40 -3.02
N ASN A 13 -1.39 -14.44 -3.72
CA ASN A 13 -2.22 -15.59 -4.04
C ASN A 13 -2.20 -16.59 -2.88
N HIS A 14 -3.36 -17.19 -2.62
CA HIS A 14 -3.47 -18.29 -1.67
C HIS A 14 -2.84 -19.56 -2.26
N THR A 15 -2.27 -20.41 -1.40
CA THR A 15 -1.58 -21.65 -1.84
C THR A 15 -2.49 -22.61 -2.60
N SER A 16 -3.80 -22.58 -2.33
CA SER A 16 -4.80 -23.36 -3.06
C SER A 16 -4.88 -23.01 -4.55
N SER A 17 -4.41 -21.83 -4.97
CA SER A 17 -4.39 -21.42 -6.38
C SER A 17 -3.05 -21.71 -7.07
N TYR A 18 -2.05 -22.25 -6.37
CA TYR A 18 -0.74 -22.48 -6.96
C TYR A 18 -0.76 -23.52 -8.08
N PRO A 19 -1.39 -24.71 -7.93
CA PRO A 19 -1.43 -25.70 -9.01
C PRO A 19 -2.05 -25.14 -10.31
N LEU A 20 -3.08 -24.31 -10.14
CA LEU A 20 -3.77 -23.64 -11.23
C LEU A 20 -2.88 -22.59 -11.91
N LEU A 21 -2.14 -21.79 -11.14
CA LEU A 21 -1.16 -20.85 -11.69
C LEU A 21 -0.03 -21.56 -12.44
N GLU A 22 0.50 -22.66 -11.89
CA GLU A 22 1.53 -23.46 -12.61
C GLU A 22 0.99 -23.96 -13.95
N SER A 23 -0.24 -24.49 -13.96
CA SER A 23 -0.91 -24.97 -15.18
C SER A 23 -1.17 -23.85 -16.19
N LEU A 24 -1.52 -22.64 -15.72
CA LEU A 24 -1.87 -21.51 -16.58
C LEU A 24 -0.67 -21.01 -17.40
N PHE A 25 0.55 -21.12 -16.87
CA PHE A 25 1.74 -20.55 -17.51
C PHE A 25 2.69 -21.58 -18.12
N GLU A 26 2.55 -22.87 -17.82
CA GLU A 26 3.43 -23.94 -18.33
C GLU A 26 4.94 -23.63 -18.16
N GLY A 27 5.30 -22.83 -17.15
CA GLY A 27 6.68 -22.38 -16.91
C GLY A 27 7.22 -21.27 -17.84
N ARG A 28 6.41 -20.68 -18.74
CA ARG A 28 6.84 -19.60 -19.64
C ARG A 28 6.94 -18.27 -18.92
N SER A 29 8.13 -17.91 -18.46
CA SER A 29 8.40 -16.62 -17.84
C SER A 29 8.68 -15.51 -18.85
N SER A 30 8.39 -14.28 -18.45
CA SER A 30 8.73 -13.03 -19.12
C SER A 30 10.08 -12.49 -18.61
N GLU A 31 10.80 -11.75 -19.47
CA GLU A 31 12.01 -11.00 -19.09
C GLU A 31 11.68 -9.65 -18.40
N ALA A 32 10.39 -9.37 -18.19
CA ALA A 32 9.96 -8.15 -17.53
C ALA A 32 10.58 -8.02 -16.12
N SER A 33 10.74 -6.77 -15.68
CA SER A 33 11.02 -6.44 -14.29
C SER A 33 9.81 -5.76 -13.65
N THR A 34 9.64 -5.94 -12.35
CA THR A 34 8.58 -5.28 -11.57
C THR A 34 9.14 -4.80 -10.24
N HIS A 35 8.50 -3.76 -9.69
CA HIS A 35 8.67 -3.43 -8.28
C HIS A 35 7.94 -4.48 -7.43
N GLY A 36 8.44 -4.76 -6.22
CA GLY A 36 7.85 -5.70 -5.27
C GLY A 36 8.65 -7.00 -5.06
N PRO A 37 7.98 -8.15 -4.82
CA PRO A 37 8.65 -9.43 -4.63
C PRO A 37 9.58 -9.76 -5.80
N LYS A 38 10.78 -10.26 -5.47
CA LYS A 38 11.72 -10.78 -6.46
C LYS A 38 11.29 -12.18 -6.88
N GLY A 39 11.33 -12.47 -8.17
CA GLY A 39 10.94 -13.76 -8.70
C GLY A 39 10.80 -13.75 -10.21
N ARG A 40 10.40 -14.90 -10.75
CA ARG A 40 10.05 -15.06 -12.17
C ARG A 40 8.70 -14.39 -12.44
N ILE A 41 8.64 -13.59 -13.49
CA ILE A 41 7.41 -12.90 -13.92
C ILE A 41 6.74 -13.72 -15.01
N PHE A 42 5.41 -13.75 -14.99
CA PHE A 42 4.59 -14.40 -15.99
C PHE A 42 3.57 -13.38 -16.50
N ASP A 43 3.60 -13.10 -17.80
CA ASP A 43 2.61 -12.25 -18.45
C ASP A 43 1.31 -13.03 -18.67
N LEU A 44 0.19 -12.33 -18.59
CA LEU A 44 -1.12 -12.90 -18.87
C LEU A 44 -1.17 -13.46 -20.31
N PRO A 45 -1.58 -14.74 -20.52
CA PRO A 45 -1.76 -15.27 -21.86
C PRO A 45 -2.73 -14.43 -22.68
N ALA A 46 -2.41 -14.24 -23.97
CA ALA A 46 -3.22 -13.43 -24.87
C ALA A 46 -4.67 -13.92 -24.94
N GLY A 47 -5.62 -12.99 -24.89
CA GLY A 47 -7.06 -13.28 -24.98
C GLY A 47 -7.73 -13.66 -23.66
N LEU A 48 -6.97 -13.92 -22.59
CA LEU A 48 -7.58 -14.16 -21.28
C LEU A 48 -8.09 -12.86 -20.68
N GLN A 49 -9.34 -12.89 -20.23
CA GLN A 49 -9.96 -11.78 -19.51
C GLN A 49 -9.66 -11.90 -18.01
N VAL A 50 -9.49 -10.76 -17.34
CA VAL A 50 -9.29 -10.71 -15.89
C VAL A 50 -10.42 -9.90 -15.27
N THR A 51 -11.07 -10.43 -14.24
CA THR A 51 -12.19 -9.76 -13.54
C THR A 51 -12.13 -10.09 -12.05
N ALA A 52 -12.38 -9.11 -11.18
CA ALA A 52 -12.49 -9.37 -9.75
C ALA A 52 -13.91 -9.86 -9.41
N LEU A 53 -14.01 -10.97 -8.69
CA LEU A 53 -15.30 -11.55 -8.31
C LEU A 53 -15.75 -11.10 -6.92
N ASP A 54 -14.79 -10.93 -6.01
CA ASP A 54 -14.98 -10.40 -4.66
C ASP A 54 -13.62 -9.97 -4.08
N ALA A 55 -13.60 -9.58 -2.80
CA ALA A 55 -12.40 -9.17 -2.07
C ALA A 55 -11.26 -10.21 -2.05
N HIS A 56 -11.55 -11.48 -2.29
CA HIS A 56 -10.62 -12.62 -2.17
C HIS A 56 -10.49 -13.45 -3.45
N HIS A 57 -11.17 -13.09 -4.54
CA HIS A 57 -11.17 -13.88 -5.77
C HIS A 57 -11.00 -13.02 -7.02
N LEU A 58 -10.12 -13.49 -7.90
CA LEU A 58 -9.86 -12.94 -9.23
C LEU A 58 -10.08 -14.05 -10.26
N GLN A 59 -10.93 -13.80 -11.23
CA GLN A 59 -11.14 -14.68 -12.36
C GLN A 59 -10.18 -14.34 -13.48
N VAL A 60 -9.56 -15.37 -14.08
CA VAL A 60 -8.65 -15.29 -15.22
C VAL A 60 -9.10 -16.30 -16.27
N GLY A 61 -9.78 -15.84 -17.32
CA GLY A 61 -10.51 -16.72 -18.23
C GLY A 61 -11.57 -17.52 -17.47
N GLU A 62 -11.49 -18.84 -17.50
CA GLU A 62 -12.41 -19.75 -16.77
C GLU A 62 -11.92 -20.08 -15.35
N HIS A 63 -10.74 -19.60 -14.97
CA HIS A 63 -10.07 -19.99 -13.74
C HIS A 63 -10.30 -18.99 -12.63
N VAL A 64 -10.72 -19.46 -11.45
CA VAL A 64 -10.89 -18.62 -10.26
C VAL A 64 -9.68 -18.78 -9.33
N LEU A 65 -8.95 -17.68 -9.15
CA LEU A 65 -7.80 -17.59 -8.26
C LEU A 65 -8.22 -16.95 -6.95
N ARG A 66 -7.81 -17.53 -5.82
CA ARG A 66 -7.95 -16.92 -4.51
C ARG A 66 -6.79 -15.95 -4.29
N THR A 67 -7.07 -14.67 -4.34
CA THR A 67 -6.10 -13.57 -4.25
C THR A 67 -6.66 -12.44 -3.40
N ASP A 68 -5.83 -11.81 -2.58
CA ASP A 68 -6.28 -10.75 -1.66
C ASP A 68 -6.52 -9.42 -2.41
N VAL A 69 -7.56 -9.32 -3.24
CA VAL A 69 -7.92 -8.09 -4.00
C VAL A 69 -8.14 -6.90 -3.05
N PHE A 70 -8.69 -7.15 -1.86
CA PHE A 70 -8.87 -6.10 -0.84
C PHE A 70 -7.54 -5.47 -0.39
N ALA A 71 -6.38 -6.09 -0.67
CA ALA A 71 -5.05 -5.60 -0.30
C ALA A 71 -4.47 -4.60 -1.32
N LEU A 72 -5.34 -3.93 -2.09
CA LEU A 72 -4.98 -2.81 -2.96
C LEU A 72 -5.09 -1.48 -2.20
N PRO A 73 -4.36 -0.42 -2.63
CA PRO A 73 -4.70 0.93 -2.21
C PRO A 73 -6.10 1.30 -2.72
N SER A 74 -6.72 2.28 -2.06
CA SER A 74 -8.08 2.75 -2.24
C SER A 74 -8.39 3.10 -3.68
N ALA A 75 -7.56 3.92 -4.34
CA ALA A 75 -7.80 4.31 -5.73
C ALA A 75 -7.78 3.11 -6.71
N PRO A 76 -6.75 2.24 -6.71
CA PRO A 76 -6.78 0.98 -7.46
C PRO A 76 -7.95 0.05 -7.11
N LEU A 77 -8.31 -0.10 -5.83
CA LEU A 77 -9.43 -0.94 -5.41
C LEU A 77 -10.75 -0.42 -5.96
N ILE A 78 -11.00 0.90 -5.87
CA ILE A 78 -12.16 1.56 -6.47
C ILE A 78 -12.22 1.27 -7.98
N ALA A 79 -11.10 1.39 -8.68
CA ALA A 79 -11.03 1.15 -10.12
C ALA A 79 -11.30 -0.31 -10.50
N VAL A 80 -10.78 -1.27 -9.71
CA VAL A 80 -11.02 -2.71 -9.91
C VAL A 80 -12.49 -3.05 -9.71
N VAL A 81 -13.12 -2.55 -8.63
CA VAL A 81 -14.55 -2.78 -8.35
C VAL A 81 -15.42 -2.16 -9.46
N ALA A 82 -15.15 -0.92 -9.85
CA ALA A 82 -15.92 -0.23 -10.90
C ALA A 82 -15.84 -0.93 -12.27
N ALA A 83 -14.71 -1.56 -12.58
CA ALA A 83 -14.50 -2.30 -13.83
C ALA A 83 -14.96 -3.77 -13.75
N SER A 84 -15.45 -4.23 -12.60
CA SER A 84 -15.89 -5.61 -12.38
C SER A 84 -17.38 -5.63 -12.01
N PRO A 85 -18.31 -5.66 -12.99
CA PRO A 85 -19.75 -5.51 -12.71
C PRO A 85 -20.34 -6.64 -11.85
N LEU A 86 -19.71 -7.82 -11.89
CA LEU A 86 -20.09 -8.97 -11.06
C LEU A 86 -19.35 -9.02 -9.71
N PHE A 87 -18.59 -7.98 -9.36
CA PHE A 87 -17.89 -7.93 -8.08
C PHE A 87 -18.90 -7.93 -6.93
N ARG A 88 -18.69 -8.80 -5.95
CA ARG A 88 -19.54 -8.92 -4.78
C ARG A 88 -18.75 -8.61 -3.51
N GLN A 89 -19.41 -7.96 -2.56
CA GLN A 89 -18.86 -7.67 -1.23
C GLN A 89 -19.98 -7.69 -0.19
N TYR A 90 -19.61 -7.76 1.09
CA TYR A 90 -20.58 -7.60 2.18
C TYR A 90 -21.08 -6.15 2.23
N GLU A 91 -22.37 -5.97 2.48
CA GLU A 91 -22.96 -4.65 2.70
C GLU A 91 -22.73 -4.21 4.16
N GLY A 92 -22.39 -2.94 4.40
CA GLY A 92 -22.20 -2.40 5.75
C GLY A 92 -20.79 -2.52 6.33
N LEU A 93 -19.78 -2.83 5.51
CA LEU A 93 -18.37 -2.86 5.92
C LEU A 93 -17.89 -1.50 6.43
N ASP A 94 -18.30 -0.40 5.79
CA ASP A 94 -17.95 0.95 6.25
C ASP A 94 -18.56 1.28 7.62
N ALA A 95 -19.78 0.81 7.90
CA ALA A 95 -20.40 0.97 9.21
C ALA A 95 -19.65 0.16 10.29
N LEU A 96 -19.17 -1.04 9.96
CA LEU A 96 -18.29 -1.79 10.87
C LEU A 96 -16.98 -1.05 11.12
N LEU A 97 -16.36 -0.47 10.08
CA LEU A 97 -15.14 0.32 10.27
C LEU A 97 -15.40 1.52 11.19
N GLN A 98 -16.51 2.24 11.00
CA GLN A 98 -16.91 3.33 11.89
C GLN A 98 -17.12 2.86 13.33
N ALA A 99 -17.75 1.70 13.52
CA ALA A 99 -17.94 1.09 14.84
C ALA A 99 -16.60 0.73 15.53
N LEU A 100 -15.52 0.47 14.78
CA LEU A 100 -14.19 0.30 15.37
C LEU A 100 -13.60 1.61 15.92
N HIS A 101 -14.02 2.76 15.38
CA HIS A 101 -13.57 4.08 15.83
C HIS A 101 -14.43 4.64 16.98
N ASP A 102 -15.62 4.10 17.19
CA ASP A 102 -16.54 4.54 18.23
C ASP A 102 -16.13 3.97 19.61
N PRO A 103 -15.73 4.82 20.58
CA PRO A 103 -15.32 4.36 21.90
C PRO A 103 -16.45 3.69 22.70
N ASP A 104 -17.71 3.95 22.36
CA ASP A 104 -18.87 3.37 23.04
C ASP A 104 -19.25 1.98 22.48
N THR A 105 -18.66 1.58 21.35
CA THR A 105 -18.91 0.26 20.77
C THR A 105 -18.15 -0.82 21.55
N GLY A 106 -18.90 -1.65 22.29
CA GLY A 106 -18.35 -2.83 22.97
C GLY A 106 -18.20 -4.05 22.05
N VAL A 107 -17.37 -5.01 22.46
CA VAL A 107 -17.07 -6.26 21.72
C VAL A 107 -18.33 -7.02 21.28
N ASP A 108 -19.30 -7.20 22.19
CA ASP A 108 -20.51 -7.97 21.88
C ASP A 108 -21.45 -7.23 20.93
N ALA A 109 -21.50 -5.89 21.04
CA ALA A 109 -22.26 -5.05 20.11
C ALA A 109 -21.66 -5.12 18.70
N PHE A 110 -20.33 -4.97 18.60
CA PHE A 110 -19.61 -5.10 17.35
C PHE A 110 -19.82 -6.49 16.73
N ARG A 111 -19.71 -7.56 17.53
CA ARG A 111 -19.90 -8.92 17.02
C ARG A 111 -21.29 -9.13 16.44
N ARG A 112 -22.35 -8.65 17.10
CA ARG A 112 -23.72 -8.74 16.55
C ARG A 112 -23.82 -8.06 15.18
N GLN A 113 -23.19 -6.89 15.01
CA GLN A 113 -23.15 -6.20 13.72
C GLN A 113 -22.36 -7.01 12.68
N LEU A 114 -21.19 -7.53 13.06
CA LEU A 114 -20.35 -8.37 12.19
C LEU A 114 -21.11 -9.62 11.71
N SER A 115 -21.75 -10.35 12.63
CA SER A 115 -22.53 -11.54 12.29
C SER A 115 -23.71 -11.20 11.39
N ALA A 116 -24.37 -10.05 11.60
CA ALA A 116 -25.45 -9.58 10.74
C ALA A 116 -24.96 -9.24 9.31
N VAL A 117 -23.82 -8.56 9.19
CA VAL A 117 -23.17 -8.26 7.91
C VAL A 117 -22.82 -9.55 7.16
N VAL A 118 -22.25 -10.54 7.84
CA VAL A 118 -21.90 -11.83 7.25
C VAL A 118 -23.15 -12.62 6.84
N ALA A 119 -24.18 -12.67 7.71
CA ALA A 119 -25.45 -13.35 7.41
C ALA A 119 -26.21 -12.74 6.23
N GLY A 120 -26.02 -11.45 5.96
CA GLY A 120 -26.54 -10.78 4.77
C GLY A 120 -25.93 -11.23 3.45
N GLY A 121 -24.79 -11.93 3.50
CA GLY A 121 -24.09 -12.47 2.34
C GLY A 121 -23.41 -11.41 1.47
N LEU A 122 -22.75 -11.87 0.40
CA LEU A 122 -22.14 -11.01 -0.59
C LEU A 122 -23.18 -10.51 -1.60
N ARG A 123 -23.20 -9.20 -1.89
CA ARG A 123 -24.07 -8.60 -2.91
C ARG A 123 -23.26 -7.90 -4.00
N SER A 124 -23.76 -7.95 -5.24
CA SER A 124 -23.19 -7.24 -6.38
C SER A 124 -23.62 -5.78 -6.44
N GLU A 125 -23.07 -5.02 -7.40
CA GLU A 125 -23.49 -3.64 -7.74
C GLU A 125 -23.32 -2.61 -6.61
N GLN A 126 -22.48 -2.92 -5.63
CA GLN A 126 -22.13 -2.00 -4.55
C GLN A 126 -20.88 -1.19 -4.89
N PRO A 127 -20.79 0.09 -4.51
CA PRO A 127 -19.55 0.85 -4.58
C PRO A 127 -18.48 0.19 -3.68
N ALA A 128 -17.20 0.37 -4.01
CA ALA A 128 -16.11 -0.14 -3.17
C ALA A 128 -16.25 0.39 -1.73
N GLN A 129 -16.23 -0.50 -0.74
CA GLN A 129 -16.22 -0.16 0.68
C GLN A 129 -14.82 -0.33 1.27
N LEU A 130 -14.61 0.21 2.47
CA LEU A 130 -13.34 0.23 3.20
C LEU A 130 -12.24 1.03 2.50
N VAL A 131 -12.60 1.95 1.61
CA VAL A 131 -11.66 2.75 0.80
C VAL A 131 -11.70 4.22 1.20
N ASN A 132 -10.59 4.92 0.98
CA ASN A 132 -10.51 6.37 1.10
C ASN A 132 -10.56 7.02 -0.30
N PRO A 133 -11.71 7.58 -0.73
CA PRO A 133 -11.82 8.26 -2.02
C PRO A 133 -10.96 9.54 -2.09
N SER A 134 -10.52 10.08 -0.95
CA SER A 134 -9.67 11.28 -0.84
C SER A 134 -8.19 10.94 -0.64
N SER A 135 -7.74 9.76 -1.07
CA SER A 135 -6.34 9.32 -1.00
C SER A 135 -5.34 10.22 -1.75
N GLY A 136 -5.82 11.15 -2.57
CA GLY A 136 -4.99 12.05 -3.40
C GLY A 136 -4.69 11.51 -4.80
N PHE A 137 -5.28 10.37 -5.15
CA PHE A 137 -5.06 9.73 -6.45
C PHE A 137 -6.37 9.16 -7.02
N LEU A 138 -6.41 9.07 -8.34
CA LEU A 138 -7.40 8.35 -9.12
C LEU A 138 -6.69 7.22 -9.87
N ALA A 139 -7.38 6.12 -10.12
CA ALA A 139 -6.83 5.01 -10.87
C ALA A 139 -7.79 4.53 -11.97
N SER A 140 -7.22 3.93 -13.01
CA SER A 140 -7.96 3.12 -13.98
C SER A 140 -7.31 1.75 -14.07
N TRP A 141 -8.09 0.69 -13.86
CA TRP A 141 -7.58 -0.68 -13.90
C TRP A 141 -7.36 -1.11 -15.36
N ARG A 142 -6.22 -1.75 -15.62
CA ARG A 142 -5.80 -2.32 -16.90
C ARG A 142 -5.73 -3.84 -16.73
N PRO A 143 -6.86 -4.56 -16.83
CA PRO A 143 -6.89 -6.00 -16.56
C PRO A 143 -5.98 -6.81 -17.50
N ASP A 144 -5.85 -6.36 -18.75
CA ASP A 144 -4.95 -6.91 -19.77
C ASP A 144 -3.47 -6.80 -19.38
N GLN A 145 -3.14 -5.90 -18.47
CA GLN A 145 -1.80 -5.70 -17.97
C GLN A 145 -1.53 -6.52 -16.70
N THR A 146 -2.43 -7.39 -16.25
CA THR A 146 -2.19 -8.23 -15.07
C THR A 146 -1.00 -9.15 -15.30
N ARG A 147 -0.14 -9.28 -14.29
CA ARG A 147 1.02 -10.19 -14.30
C ARG A 147 1.03 -11.04 -13.04
N PHE A 148 1.79 -12.13 -13.08
CA PHE A 148 1.99 -13.02 -11.95
C PHE A 148 3.47 -13.13 -11.64
N ILE A 149 3.80 -13.29 -10.36
CA ILE A 149 5.18 -13.38 -9.89
C ILE A 149 5.30 -14.63 -9.04
N ARG A 150 6.26 -15.51 -9.37
CA ARG A 150 6.64 -16.65 -8.54
C ARG A 150 8.01 -16.38 -7.92
N THR A 151 8.09 -16.29 -6.61
CA THR A 151 9.37 -16.15 -5.90
C THR A 151 10.18 -17.44 -5.95
N ASP A 152 11.46 -17.36 -5.61
CA ASP A 152 12.35 -18.53 -5.58
C ASP A 152 11.90 -19.55 -4.51
N GLU A 153 11.24 -19.10 -3.45
CA GLU A 153 10.59 -19.95 -2.43
C GLU A 153 9.24 -20.53 -2.90
N GLY A 154 8.84 -20.29 -4.14
CA GLY A 154 7.62 -20.82 -4.73
C GLY A 154 6.34 -20.09 -4.31
N HIS A 155 6.42 -18.87 -3.80
CA HIS A 155 5.24 -18.08 -3.47
C HIS A 155 4.73 -17.31 -4.69
N TRP A 156 3.41 -17.32 -4.88
CA TRP A 156 2.77 -16.63 -5.99
C TRP A 156 2.11 -15.31 -5.57
N PHE A 157 2.29 -14.31 -6.41
CA PHE A 157 1.69 -12.98 -6.27
C PHE A 157 1.04 -12.55 -7.59
N THR A 158 0.00 -11.74 -7.49
CA THR A 158 -0.65 -11.10 -8.65
C THR A 158 -0.28 -9.63 -8.65
N ALA A 159 0.25 -9.14 -9.76
CA ALA A 159 0.53 -7.73 -9.99
C ALA A 159 -0.54 -7.14 -10.90
N LEU A 160 -1.49 -6.42 -10.31
CA LEU A 160 -2.58 -5.76 -11.02
C LEU A 160 -2.08 -4.45 -11.64
N GLY A 161 -2.27 -4.29 -12.95
CA GLY A 161 -1.91 -3.09 -13.68
C GLY A 161 -2.93 -1.98 -13.54
N CYS A 162 -2.51 -0.81 -13.08
CA CYS A 162 -3.37 0.37 -12.98
C CYS A 162 -2.66 1.59 -13.55
N GLU A 163 -3.41 2.51 -14.12
CA GLU A 163 -2.93 3.85 -14.44
C GLU A 163 -3.28 4.78 -13.29
N LEU A 164 -2.30 5.13 -12.46
CA LEU A 164 -2.49 6.02 -11.32
C LEU A 164 -2.21 7.47 -11.70
N ASN A 165 -3.10 8.37 -11.30
CA ASN A 165 -3.03 9.80 -11.59
C ASN A 165 -3.28 10.61 -10.31
N PRO A 166 -2.50 11.68 -10.03
CA PRO A 166 -2.83 12.61 -8.96
C PRO A 166 -4.23 13.19 -9.14
N SER A 167 -5.01 13.23 -8.07
CA SER A 167 -6.31 13.90 -8.07
C SER A 167 -6.14 15.42 -8.05
N ALA A 168 -7.21 16.16 -8.40
CA ALA A 168 -7.17 17.62 -8.49
C ALA A 168 -6.93 18.31 -7.13
N ASP A 169 -7.29 17.65 -6.04
CA ASP A 169 -7.10 18.10 -4.66
C ASP A 169 -5.73 17.74 -4.07
N LEU A 170 -4.87 17.01 -4.79
CA LEU A 170 -3.49 16.77 -4.37
C LEU A 170 -2.62 18.00 -4.70
N LEU A 171 -2.71 19.01 -3.85
CA LEU A 171 -2.04 20.29 -4.04
C LEU A 171 -0.61 20.27 -3.47
N SER A 172 0.33 20.76 -4.26
CA SER A 172 1.71 20.92 -3.79
C SER A 172 1.80 22.02 -2.75
N ALA A 173 2.42 21.74 -1.61
CA ALA A 173 2.73 22.76 -0.62
C ALA A 173 3.67 23.82 -1.22
N PRO A 174 3.53 25.11 -0.83
CA PRO A 174 4.36 26.19 -1.36
C PRO A 174 5.83 26.03 -0.98
N VAL A 175 6.08 25.46 0.21
CA VAL A 175 7.42 25.12 0.70
C VAL A 175 7.50 23.61 0.84
N ARG A 176 8.49 23.02 0.16
CA ARG A 176 8.75 21.57 0.16
C ARG A 176 10.12 21.27 0.76
N THR A 177 10.21 20.15 1.48
CA THR A 177 11.45 19.71 2.13
C THR A 177 11.79 18.27 1.75
N THR A 178 13.02 17.86 2.05
CA THR A 178 13.47 16.48 1.83
C THR A 178 13.16 15.65 3.06
N PHE A 179 12.59 14.46 2.87
CA PHE A 179 12.21 13.56 3.98
C PHE A 179 13.03 12.28 3.98
N GLY A 180 13.41 11.82 5.17
CA GLY A 180 13.75 10.43 5.45
C GLY A 180 12.55 9.72 6.08
N VAL A 181 12.26 8.50 5.62
CA VAL A 181 11.08 7.72 6.04
C VAL A 181 11.53 6.40 6.63
N ASP A 182 11.23 6.22 7.92
CA ASP A 182 11.39 4.97 8.66
C ASP A 182 10.07 4.21 8.75
N LEU A 183 10.16 2.88 8.83
CA LEU A 183 9.02 2.00 9.03
C LEU A 183 9.04 1.38 10.42
N GLY A 184 7.97 1.62 11.16
CA GLY A 184 7.76 1.08 12.49
C GLY A 184 6.53 0.18 12.56
N SER A 185 6.29 -0.35 13.76
CA SER A 185 5.02 -1.01 14.09
C SER A 185 4.01 -0.06 14.74
N SER A 186 4.44 1.11 15.23
CA SER A 186 3.61 2.17 15.80
C SER A 186 4.50 3.38 16.14
N PRO A 187 4.51 4.43 15.29
CA PRO A 187 3.70 4.61 14.07
C PRO A 187 4.10 3.61 12.96
N VAL A 188 3.21 3.39 11.98
CA VAL A 188 3.49 2.57 10.79
C VAL A 188 4.57 3.24 9.94
N VAL A 189 4.54 4.57 9.86
CA VAL A 189 5.51 5.38 9.11
C VAL A 189 5.98 6.55 9.98
N CYS A 190 7.29 6.77 10.10
CA CYS A 190 7.84 7.99 10.66
C CYS A 190 8.59 8.76 9.57
N ALA A 191 8.19 10.01 9.31
CA ALA A 191 8.83 10.89 8.34
C ALA A 191 9.53 12.06 9.05
N ALA A 192 10.83 12.22 8.82
CA ALA A 192 11.64 13.32 9.34
C ALA A 192 12.12 14.20 8.18
N GLY A 193 11.81 15.50 8.24
CA GLY A 193 12.13 16.50 7.22
C GLY A 193 13.44 17.23 7.49
N GLY A 194 14.08 17.70 6.43
CA GLY A 194 15.27 18.58 6.53
C GLY A 194 14.98 19.94 7.19
N ASP A 195 13.71 20.30 7.34
CA ASP A 195 13.22 21.44 8.12
C ASP A 195 13.03 21.10 9.61
N ARG A 196 13.54 19.95 10.07
CA ARG A 196 13.41 19.38 11.42
C ARG A 196 12.00 18.94 11.81
N ARG A 197 11.03 18.99 10.89
CA ARG A 197 9.67 18.52 11.15
C ARG A 197 9.64 16.99 11.24
N VAL A 198 8.89 16.44 12.18
CA VAL A 198 8.72 14.99 12.35
C VAL A 198 7.24 14.64 12.39
N LEU A 199 6.82 13.68 11.57
CA LEU A 199 5.43 13.22 11.48
C LEU A 199 5.41 11.69 11.68
N GLY A 200 4.51 11.23 12.54
CA GLY A 200 4.13 9.82 12.63
C GLY A 200 2.81 9.61 11.90
N PHE A 201 2.75 8.61 11.03
CA PHE A 201 1.51 8.15 10.42
C PHE A 201 1.17 6.79 10.98
N GLY A 202 -0.02 6.74 11.56
CA GLY A 202 -0.56 5.57 12.19
C GLY A 202 -0.09 5.33 13.61
N GLY A 203 -0.34 4.11 14.09
CA GLY A 203 -0.22 3.81 15.52
C GLY A 203 -1.42 4.27 16.32
N GLN A 204 -2.55 4.56 15.66
CA GLN A 204 -3.84 4.61 16.34
C GLN A 204 -4.07 3.24 16.97
N HIS A 205 -4.22 3.22 18.29
CA HIS A 205 -4.55 2.01 19.00
C HIS A 205 -6.07 1.82 18.91
N PHE A 206 -6.48 0.64 18.46
CA PHE A 206 -7.88 0.21 18.42
C PHE A 206 -8.06 -0.91 19.46
N PRO A 207 -8.31 -0.58 20.74
CA PRO A 207 -8.48 -1.58 21.79
C PRO A 207 -9.50 -2.64 21.40
N LEU A 208 -10.63 -2.21 20.83
CA LEU A 208 -11.68 -3.10 20.33
C LEU A 208 -11.16 -4.08 19.28
N LEU A 209 -10.40 -3.61 18.29
CA LEU A 209 -9.84 -4.48 17.25
C LEU A 209 -8.83 -5.47 17.82
N ASP A 210 -8.01 -5.04 18.79
CA ASP A 210 -7.07 -5.92 19.47
C ASP A 210 -7.77 -7.00 20.31
N ASP A 211 -8.87 -6.66 20.98
CA ASP A 211 -9.70 -7.60 21.73
C ASP A 211 -10.41 -8.59 20.81
N LEU A 212 -10.97 -8.11 19.69
CA LEU A 212 -11.57 -8.95 18.65
C LEU A 212 -10.53 -9.94 18.09
N ARG A 213 -9.31 -9.50 17.78
CA ARG A 213 -8.25 -10.37 17.23
C ARG A 213 -7.76 -11.48 18.17
N ARG A 214 -7.90 -11.28 19.50
CA ARG A 214 -7.51 -12.28 20.50
C ARG A 214 -8.53 -13.43 20.60
N ARG A 215 -9.78 -13.18 20.23
CA ARG A 215 -10.83 -14.19 20.20
C ARG A 215 -10.62 -15.21 19.07
N ARG A 216 -11.21 -16.39 19.24
CA ARG A 216 -11.03 -17.56 18.35
C ARG A 216 -12.35 -18.16 17.87
N ASP A 217 -13.46 -17.69 18.40
CA ASP A 217 -14.82 -18.22 18.22
C ASP A 217 -15.58 -17.56 17.06
N TYR A 218 -14.86 -17.06 16.05
CA TYR A 218 -15.45 -16.51 14.83
C TYR A 218 -15.65 -17.59 13.78
N GLU A 219 -16.68 -17.44 12.96
CA GLU A 219 -16.81 -18.20 11.73
C GLU A 219 -15.76 -17.77 10.69
N GLU A 220 -15.55 -18.57 9.63
CA GLU A 220 -14.54 -18.25 8.62
C GLU A 220 -14.79 -16.91 7.93
N ALA A 221 -16.04 -16.64 7.54
CA ALA A 221 -16.43 -15.39 6.90
C ALA A 221 -16.21 -14.17 7.82
N GLU A 222 -16.54 -14.29 9.11
CA GLU A 222 -16.29 -13.25 10.12
C GLU A 222 -14.78 -12.96 10.27
N ARG A 223 -13.93 -14.00 10.28
CA ARG A 223 -12.47 -13.83 10.31
C ARG A 223 -11.96 -13.09 9.08
N TRP A 224 -12.54 -13.33 7.91
CA TRP A 224 -12.16 -12.61 6.69
C TRP A 224 -12.54 -11.14 6.75
N VAL A 225 -13.76 -10.82 7.22
CA VAL A 225 -14.19 -9.43 7.42
C VAL A 225 -13.30 -8.70 8.43
N LEU A 226 -12.98 -9.33 9.57
CA LEU A 226 -12.04 -8.75 10.55
C LEU A 226 -10.65 -8.50 9.96
N ARG A 227 -10.16 -9.39 9.10
CA ARG A 227 -8.90 -9.20 8.38
C ARG A 227 -8.96 -8.01 7.42
N MET A 228 -10.06 -7.87 6.67
CA MET A 228 -10.27 -6.72 5.77
C MET A 228 -10.33 -5.40 6.53
N LEU A 229 -11.03 -5.35 7.67
CA LEU A 229 -11.10 -4.16 8.53
C LEU A 229 -9.72 -3.78 9.08
N THR A 230 -8.96 -4.77 9.60
CA THR A 230 -7.61 -4.52 10.09
C THR A 230 -6.70 -3.95 9.00
N TYR A 231 -6.81 -4.50 7.79
CA TYR A 231 -6.05 -4.01 6.65
C TYR A 231 -6.48 -2.62 6.22
N ALA A 232 -7.79 -2.33 6.20
CA ALA A 232 -8.32 -1.03 5.83
C ALA A 232 -7.82 0.09 6.76
N VAL A 233 -7.73 -0.16 8.06
CA VAL A 233 -7.12 0.75 9.04
C VAL A 233 -5.67 1.05 8.65
N GLY A 234 -4.83 0.02 8.47
CA GLY A 234 -3.42 0.21 8.12
C GLY A 234 -3.23 0.86 6.74
N ARG A 235 -4.10 0.53 5.77
CA ARG A 235 -4.13 1.19 4.45
C ARG A 235 -4.41 2.68 4.58
N ALA A 236 -5.41 3.08 5.37
CA ALA A 236 -5.74 4.49 5.54
C ALA A 236 -4.56 5.30 6.11
N GLU A 237 -3.84 4.73 7.09
CA GLU A 237 -2.63 5.33 7.66
C GLU A 237 -1.49 5.45 6.63
N ALA A 238 -1.27 4.39 5.84
CA ALA A 238 -0.28 4.38 4.77
C ALA A 238 -0.61 5.42 3.67
N GLU A 239 -1.87 5.53 3.27
CA GLU A 239 -2.31 6.49 2.25
C GLU A 239 -2.20 7.93 2.74
N ALA A 240 -2.50 8.20 4.01
CA ALA A 240 -2.25 9.51 4.62
C ALA A 240 -0.76 9.89 4.54
N ALA A 241 0.14 8.92 4.76
CA ALA A 241 1.58 9.14 4.61
C ALA A 241 1.98 9.44 3.16
N ILE A 242 1.48 8.67 2.18
CA ILE A 242 1.75 8.91 0.74
C ILE A 242 1.27 10.30 0.36
N ARG A 243 0.04 10.66 0.73
CA ARG A 243 -0.55 11.96 0.41
C ARG A 243 0.29 13.09 0.98
N TYR A 244 0.61 13.04 2.28
CA TYR A 244 1.42 14.08 2.91
C TYR A 244 2.78 14.25 2.22
N LEU A 245 3.48 13.14 1.95
CA LEU A 245 4.78 13.16 1.29
C LEU A 245 4.69 13.63 -0.16
N ALA A 246 3.59 13.34 -0.86
CA ALA A 246 3.34 13.84 -2.21
C ALA A 246 3.09 15.35 -2.23
N GLU A 247 2.41 15.90 -1.23
CA GLU A 247 2.13 17.33 -1.09
C GLU A 247 3.37 18.12 -0.67
N HIS A 248 4.11 17.63 0.33
CA HIS A 248 5.18 18.37 1.03
C HIS A 248 6.61 17.95 0.63
N GLY A 249 6.76 16.79 0.00
CA GLY A 249 8.06 16.23 -0.36
C GLY A 249 8.69 16.91 -1.56
N ARG A 250 9.94 17.37 -1.38
CA ARG A 250 10.85 17.72 -2.47
C ARG A 250 11.61 16.49 -2.97
N THR A 251 11.99 15.61 -2.06
CA THR A 251 12.62 14.31 -2.31
C THR A 251 12.34 13.45 -1.08
N VAL A 252 12.15 12.14 -1.29
CA VAL A 252 11.90 11.19 -0.20
C VAL A 252 12.93 10.06 -0.25
N TYR A 253 13.53 9.77 0.88
CA TYR A 253 14.38 8.61 1.10
C TYR A 253 13.69 7.61 2.01
N ALA A 254 13.83 6.34 1.70
CA ALA A 254 13.45 5.26 2.59
C ALA A 254 14.53 4.18 2.60
N GLU A 255 14.42 3.20 3.48
CA GLU A 255 15.35 2.09 3.50
C GLU A 255 15.17 1.13 2.31
N ALA A 256 16.25 0.46 1.94
CA ALA A 256 16.23 -0.74 1.12
C ALA A 256 16.02 -1.96 2.03
N LEU A 257 14.80 -2.10 2.58
CA LEU A 257 14.47 -3.22 3.44
C LEU A 257 14.48 -4.55 2.69
N THR A 258 14.91 -5.60 3.37
CA THR A 258 14.66 -7.00 3.02
C THR A 258 13.87 -7.63 4.16
N LEU A 259 13.02 -8.61 3.85
CA LEU A 259 12.28 -9.34 4.89
C LEU A 259 13.17 -10.40 5.58
N GLU A 260 14.36 -10.65 5.05
CA GLU A 260 15.33 -11.58 5.58
C GLU A 260 15.80 -11.13 6.97
N GLY A 261 15.77 -12.04 7.95
CA GLY A 261 16.18 -11.75 9.33
C GLY A 261 15.20 -10.88 10.13
N MET A 262 14.08 -10.45 9.55
CA MET A 262 13.02 -9.77 10.30
C MET A 262 12.26 -10.76 11.20
N TRP A 263 11.87 -10.33 12.39
CA TRP A 263 11.03 -11.14 13.28
C TRP A 263 9.70 -11.48 12.60
N GLY A 264 9.32 -12.76 12.56
CA GLY A 264 8.14 -13.24 11.83
C GLY A 264 6.83 -12.57 12.25
N GLY A 265 6.68 -12.18 13.53
CA GLY A 265 5.51 -11.44 13.98
C GLY A 265 5.42 -10.02 13.42
N PHE A 266 6.56 -9.35 13.19
CA PHE A 266 6.60 -8.05 12.51
C PHE A 266 6.22 -8.22 11.04
N VAL A 267 6.71 -9.28 10.39
CA VAL A 267 6.33 -9.59 9.00
C VAL A 267 4.83 -9.87 8.88
N ALA A 268 4.28 -10.67 9.78
CA ALA A 268 2.85 -11.00 9.78
C ALA A 268 1.99 -9.76 10.05
N ASN A 269 2.35 -8.95 11.04
CA ASN A 269 1.58 -7.75 11.39
C ASN A 269 1.69 -6.66 10.32
N GLY A 270 2.89 -6.41 9.78
CA GLY A 270 3.08 -5.44 8.71
C GLY A 270 2.38 -5.82 7.41
N ARG A 271 2.14 -7.11 7.15
CA ARG A 271 1.26 -7.54 6.03
C ARG A 271 -0.21 -7.31 6.36
N LEU A 272 -0.61 -7.59 7.59
CA LEU A 272 -1.99 -7.41 8.04
C LEU A 272 -2.41 -5.92 8.04
N GLN A 273 -1.45 -5.00 8.23
CA GLN A 273 -1.68 -3.56 8.31
C GLN A 273 -1.15 -2.79 7.07
N ALA A 274 -1.02 -3.45 5.93
CA ALA A 274 -0.57 -2.85 4.67
C ALA A 274 0.85 -2.20 4.67
N THR A 275 1.61 -2.27 5.76
CA THR A 275 2.93 -1.64 5.93
C THR A 275 3.92 -2.06 4.85
N PHE A 276 3.96 -3.35 4.50
CA PHE A 276 4.89 -3.82 3.45
C PHE A 276 4.40 -3.51 2.05
N ASP A 277 3.10 -3.56 1.80
CA ASP A 277 2.53 -3.19 0.50
C ASP A 277 2.78 -1.70 0.24
N PHE A 278 2.57 -0.86 1.26
CA PHE A 278 2.97 0.54 1.30
C PHE A 278 4.44 0.71 0.94
N HIS A 279 5.33 0.03 1.67
CA HIS A 279 6.76 0.24 1.52
C HIS A 279 7.29 -0.17 0.16
N PHE A 280 6.93 -1.38 -0.29
CA PHE A 280 7.55 -2.02 -1.44
C PHE A 280 6.87 -1.62 -2.75
N ALA A 281 5.57 -1.35 -2.73
CA ALA A 281 4.79 -1.06 -3.92
C ALA A 281 4.19 0.35 -3.92
N TRP A 282 3.45 0.76 -2.89
CA TRP A 282 2.58 1.94 -3.04
C TRP A 282 3.34 3.26 -2.97
N LEU A 283 4.18 3.44 -1.95
CA LEU A 283 4.96 4.66 -1.73
C LEU A 283 5.78 5.08 -2.96
N PRO A 284 6.63 4.23 -3.56
CA PRO A 284 7.42 4.64 -4.72
C PRO A 284 6.54 5.05 -5.91
N GLN A 285 5.39 4.40 -6.11
CA GLN A 285 4.50 4.66 -7.24
C GLN A 285 3.67 5.94 -7.05
N GLY A 286 3.08 6.14 -5.87
CA GLY A 286 2.37 7.37 -5.52
C GLY A 286 3.27 8.59 -5.62
N LEU A 287 4.49 8.53 -5.07
CA LEU A 287 5.47 9.62 -5.18
C LEU A 287 5.93 9.86 -6.61
N TYR A 288 6.17 8.80 -7.39
CA TYR A 288 6.51 8.92 -8.81
C TYR A 288 5.42 9.68 -9.59
N ARG A 289 4.15 9.32 -9.38
CA ARG A 289 3.01 9.98 -10.04
C ARG A 289 2.80 11.42 -9.57
N ALA A 290 3.12 11.72 -8.31
CA ALA A 290 3.16 13.08 -7.79
C ALA A 290 4.41 13.89 -8.22
N GLY A 291 5.34 13.29 -8.97
CA GLY A 291 6.57 13.94 -9.43
C GLY A 291 7.65 14.12 -8.34
N VAL A 292 7.46 13.49 -7.18
CA VAL A 292 8.39 13.53 -6.05
C VAL A 292 9.44 12.43 -6.22
N PRO A 293 10.74 12.77 -6.34
CA PRO A 293 11.81 11.79 -6.42
C PRO A 293 11.85 10.91 -5.16
N PHE A 294 11.92 9.59 -5.38
CA PHE A 294 12.05 8.60 -4.34
C PHE A 294 13.33 7.78 -4.53
N LYS A 295 14.10 7.58 -3.47
CA LYS A 295 15.32 6.76 -3.48
C LYS A 295 15.41 5.90 -2.23
N ARG A 296 16.10 4.76 -2.34
CA ARG A 296 16.38 3.87 -1.23
C ARG A 296 17.82 3.98 -0.76
N VAL A 297 18.04 3.96 0.56
CA VAL A 297 19.36 3.93 1.20
C VAL A 297 19.57 2.60 1.91
N SER A 298 20.83 2.28 2.27
CA SER A 298 21.11 1.07 3.04
C SER A 298 20.43 1.12 4.40
N ALA A 299 19.71 0.05 4.78
CA ALA A 299 19.07 -0.11 6.09
C ALA A 299 20.09 -0.41 7.22
N ARG A 300 21.35 -0.71 6.88
CA ARG A 300 22.34 -1.18 7.86
C ARG A 300 22.60 -0.11 8.93
N GLY A 301 22.17 -0.36 10.16
CA GLY A 301 22.48 0.48 11.33
C GLY A 301 21.69 1.79 11.44
N THR A 302 20.69 2.04 10.59
CA THR A 302 19.79 3.22 10.69
C THR A 302 19.07 3.32 12.03
N SER A 303 18.66 2.19 12.60
CA SER A 303 17.97 2.11 13.89
C SER A 303 18.93 1.97 15.09
N ARG A 304 20.23 1.86 14.84
CA ARG A 304 21.27 1.61 15.87
C ARG A 304 22.22 2.78 16.08
N LEU A 305 22.43 3.61 15.07
CA LEU A 305 23.33 4.77 15.16
C LEU A 305 22.56 6.00 15.62
N CYS A 306 23.23 6.92 16.32
CA CYS A 306 22.63 8.22 16.64
C CYS A 306 22.67 9.13 15.41
N HIS A 307 21.55 9.78 15.07
CA HIS A 307 21.54 10.76 13.97
C HIS A 307 22.39 12.02 14.25
N LEU A 308 22.67 12.34 15.52
CA LEU A 308 23.58 13.43 15.89
C LEU A 308 25.05 12.98 15.91
N HIS A 309 25.30 11.72 16.24
CA HIS A 309 26.65 11.14 16.37
C HIS A 309 26.73 9.87 15.49
N ILE A 310 27.04 10.08 14.21
CA ILE A 310 26.91 9.06 13.15
C ILE A 310 27.78 7.80 13.34
N HIS A 311 28.79 7.86 14.21
CA HIS A 311 29.68 6.74 14.52
C HIS A 311 29.31 6.03 15.83
N THR A 312 28.31 6.54 16.54
CA THR A 312 27.97 6.10 17.89
C THR A 312 26.78 5.16 17.86
N ILE A 313 27.01 3.94 18.32
CA ILE A 313 25.94 2.95 18.49
C ILE A 313 25.20 3.26 19.79
N GLY A 314 23.91 3.55 19.67
CA GLY A 314 23.02 3.70 20.81
C GLY A 314 22.34 2.40 21.21
N LYS A 315 21.58 2.47 22.31
CA LYS A 315 20.76 1.38 22.84
C LYS A 315 19.29 1.65 22.51
N ARG A 316 18.61 0.68 21.90
CA ARG A 316 17.15 0.73 21.68
C ARG A 316 16.43 -0.04 22.78
N LEU A 317 15.47 0.60 23.44
CA LEU A 317 14.56 0.00 24.43
C LEU A 317 13.13 0.29 23.99
N GLY A 318 12.54 -0.64 23.23
CA GLY A 318 11.21 -0.47 22.63
C GLY A 318 11.16 0.73 21.66
N ARG A 319 10.36 1.74 22.02
CA ARG A 319 10.19 3.00 21.27
C ARG A 319 11.27 4.04 21.56
N GLN A 320 12.13 3.81 22.54
CA GLN A 320 13.16 4.76 22.94
C GLN A 320 14.53 4.36 22.40
N PHE A 321 15.32 5.37 22.01
CA PHE A 321 16.71 5.25 21.62
C PHE A 321 17.56 6.13 22.53
N PHE A 322 18.64 5.55 23.04
CA PHE A 322 19.59 6.20 23.96
C PHE A 322 20.96 6.27 23.30
N CYS A 323 21.53 7.48 23.18
CA CYS A 323 22.89 7.68 22.71
C CYS A 323 23.83 7.92 23.91
N PRO A 324 24.96 7.18 24.02
CA PRO A 324 25.91 7.39 25.12
C PRO A 324 26.74 8.68 25.02
N GLU A 325 26.80 9.34 23.85
CA GLU A 325 27.60 10.55 23.66
C GLU A 325 26.86 11.85 23.97
N CYS A 326 25.62 12.00 23.51
CA CYS A 326 24.82 13.19 23.85
C CYS A 326 23.91 13.02 25.05
N ASP A 327 23.93 11.85 25.70
CA ASP A 327 22.96 11.46 26.73
C ASP A 327 21.50 11.64 26.27
N GLY A 328 21.30 11.70 24.95
CA GLY A 328 20.05 12.07 24.32
C GLY A 328 19.11 10.88 24.27
N GLN A 329 17.94 11.03 24.89
CA GLN A 329 16.81 10.13 24.73
C GLN A 329 15.85 10.67 23.67
N GLN A 330 15.53 9.85 22.68
CA GLN A 330 14.56 10.21 21.66
C GLN A 330 13.76 8.99 21.16
N HIS A 331 12.69 9.26 20.40
CA HIS A 331 11.93 8.19 19.77
C HIS A 331 12.80 7.47 18.73
N ALA A 332 12.82 6.14 18.78
CA ALA A 332 13.71 5.31 17.97
C ALA A 332 13.43 5.46 16.47
N ASP A 333 12.16 5.57 16.09
CA ASP A 333 11.76 5.71 14.70
C ASP A 333 12.08 7.12 14.16
N THR A 334 12.04 8.15 15.03
CA THR A 334 12.50 9.50 14.68
C THR A 334 14.01 9.53 14.43
N ASN A 335 14.79 8.88 15.30
CA ASN A 335 16.23 8.73 15.09
C ASN A 335 16.54 8.02 13.76
N ALA A 336 15.83 6.92 13.48
CA ALA A 336 16.01 6.17 12.25
C ALA A 336 15.63 7.01 11.02
N ALA A 337 14.52 7.73 11.05
CA ALA A 337 14.08 8.61 9.96
C ALA A 337 15.12 9.71 9.66
N PHE A 338 15.73 10.32 10.68
CA PHE A 338 16.83 11.28 10.47
C PHE A 338 18.08 10.60 9.90
N ASN A 339 18.50 9.43 10.41
CA ASN A 339 19.61 8.68 9.81
C ASN A 339 19.38 8.35 8.33
N ILE A 340 18.13 8.01 7.96
CA ILE A 340 17.74 7.74 6.57
C ILE A 340 17.82 9.01 5.73
N LEU A 341 17.34 10.14 6.25
CA LEU A 341 17.45 11.45 5.61
C LEU A 341 18.92 11.81 5.34
N ASP A 342 19.77 11.77 6.36
CA ASP A 342 21.17 12.17 6.28
C ASP A 342 21.95 11.29 5.29
N ARG A 343 21.71 9.98 5.31
CA ARG A 343 22.29 9.05 4.31
C ARG A 343 21.81 9.35 2.90
N GLY A 344 20.54 9.69 2.75
CA GLY A 344 19.96 10.03 1.46
C GLY A 344 20.57 11.29 0.88
N LEU A 345 20.70 12.34 1.71
CA LEU A 345 21.36 13.59 1.36
C LEU A 345 22.83 13.38 1.02
N ALA A 346 23.58 12.63 1.86
CA ALA A 346 24.99 12.36 1.62
C ALA A 346 25.24 11.58 0.32
N ARG A 347 24.35 10.64 -0.03
CA ARG A 347 24.53 9.78 -1.22
C ARG A 347 23.99 10.39 -2.50
N PHE A 348 22.87 11.09 -2.45
CA PHE A 348 22.12 11.51 -3.64
C PHE A 348 21.94 13.02 -3.76
N GLY A 349 22.16 13.78 -2.69
CA GLY A 349 21.81 15.19 -2.62
C GLY A 349 20.31 15.43 -2.82
N VAL A 350 19.89 16.70 -2.81
CA VAL A 350 18.50 17.05 -3.09
C VAL A 350 18.20 16.89 -4.58
N LEU A 351 17.30 15.98 -4.92
CA LEU A 351 16.99 15.68 -6.32
C LEU A 351 16.00 16.70 -6.90
N PRO A 352 16.14 17.09 -8.18
CA PRO A 352 15.18 17.96 -8.83
C PRO A 352 13.83 17.24 -8.97
N MET A 353 12.74 17.97 -8.68
CA MET A 353 11.40 17.46 -8.91
C MET A 353 11.18 17.20 -10.40
N ARG A 354 10.44 16.13 -10.72
CA ARG A 354 10.06 15.86 -12.10
C ARG A 354 8.90 16.76 -12.48
N ARG A 355 8.99 17.40 -13.64
CA ARG A 355 7.82 18.06 -14.23
C ARG A 355 6.83 16.97 -14.64
N VAL A 356 5.81 16.75 -13.83
CA VAL A 356 4.66 15.93 -14.23
C VAL A 356 3.98 16.71 -15.34
N ARG A 357 3.97 16.18 -16.57
CA ARG A 357 3.17 16.79 -17.65
C ARG A 357 1.73 16.76 -17.16
N SER A 358 1.19 17.93 -16.80
CA SER A 358 -0.15 18.04 -16.24
C SER A 358 -1.16 17.38 -17.19
N LEU A 359 -2.02 16.52 -16.64
CA LEU A 359 -3.13 15.87 -17.34
C LEU A 359 -4.09 16.87 -18.03
N ARG A 360 -3.96 18.18 -17.79
CA ARG A 360 -4.66 19.23 -18.56
C ARG A 360 -4.49 19.07 -20.07
N ARG A 361 -3.35 18.58 -20.57
CA ARG A 361 -3.18 18.31 -22.01
C ARG A 361 -3.88 17.02 -22.47
N ALA A 362 -3.84 15.95 -21.69
CA ALA A 362 -4.51 14.69 -22.04
C ALA A 362 -6.04 14.82 -22.03
N GLY A 363 -6.60 15.55 -21.06
CA GLY A 363 -8.04 15.86 -21.03
C GLY A 363 -8.49 16.79 -22.17
N GLN A 364 -7.62 17.72 -22.61
CA GLN A 364 -7.89 18.55 -23.80
C GLN A 364 -7.75 17.76 -25.11
N GLU A 365 -6.83 16.81 -25.20
CA GLU A 365 -6.69 15.93 -26.36
C GLU A 365 -7.81 14.88 -26.44
N ALA A 366 -8.29 14.35 -25.32
CA ALA A 366 -9.47 13.47 -25.27
C ALA A 366 -10.75 14.24 -25.66
N LYS A 367 -10.95 15.47 -25.15
CA LYS A 367 -12.05 16.35 -25.60
C LYS A 367 -11.96 16.74 -27.08
N ARG A 368 -10.74 16.90 -27.62
CA ARG A 368 -10.54 17.17 -29.06
C ARG A 368 -10.83 15.93 -29.92
N ARG A 369 -10.52 14.72 -29.43
CA ARG A 369 -10.82 13.46 -30.13
C ARG A 369 -12.30 13.06 -30.06
N SER A 370 -13.02 13.47 -29.02
CA SER A 370 -14.47 13.25 -28.90
C SER A 370 -15.32 14.35 -29.55
N GLY A 371 -14.71 15.42 -30.05
CA GLY A 371 -15.40 16.59 -30.64
C GLY A 371 -15.53 16.60 -32.16
N THR A 372 -15.16 15.54 -32.88
CA THR A 372 -15.18 15.48 -34.37
C THR A 372 -16.32 14.63 -34.97
N TYR A 373 -17.44 14.46 -34.26
CA TYR A 373 -18.66 13.89 -34.84
C TYR A 373 -19.84 14.81 -34.54
N GLN A 374 -19.94 15.91 -35.29
CA GLN A 374 -21.21 16.57 -35.65
C GLN A 374 -20.90 17.78 -36.53
N SER A 375 -21.01 17.60 -37.84
CA SER A 375 -21.49 18.61 -38.78
C SER A 375 -21.85 17.91 -40.09
N GLU A 376 -23.16 17.79 -40.29
CA GLU A 376 -23.94 17.78 -41.55
C GLU A 376 -23.55 16.87 -42.71
#